data_AF-A0A4V1ZVT8-F1
#
_entry.id   AF-A0A4V1ZVT8-F1
#
_cell.length_a   1.000
_cell.length_b   1.000
_cell.length_c   1.000
_cell.angle_alpha   90.00
_cell.angle_beta   90.00
_cell.angle_gamma   90.00
#
_symmetry.space_group_name_H-M   'P 1'
#
loop_
_entity.id
_entity.type
_entity.pdbx_description
1 polymer ?
#
loop_
_entity_poly.entity_id
_entity_poly.type
_entity_poly.pdbx_seq_one_letter_code
_entity_poly.pdbx_strand_id
1 'polypeptide(L)'
;MTALREELRRPETDETLLREAYMRETLRATLAQGYQRVAVVCGAWHAPVLINPDFQKREDKARLKGLKKAPVEATWIPWAYERLSFSSGYGAGVLSPAWYELLFAEPRAQVVTQWMVRAARLLRTQDLAASPAHASKAVRLANALAAVRGLSLPGIGELREAAVALLGGGYSEGLKIIERQLIIGEKLGAVPPGQPATPLQQDLAQQQKNLRLKPEPTRKPLALDLRQPSHLQPSHLLHRLRLLGINWGQPQRVAGGKAGTFHEEWALEWPPEMALAVLDAGRWGNTVLAAAAARATEAPTLEAVSALRAEALRADLGPAIPALVARLEAVGATTHDVAHLLAALPPLVQVLRYGNVRRPDTRQVAQVVQQLVPRLCIGLPAGCAGLGLDAARPLLE
;
A
#
# COMPACT_ATOMS: atom_id res chain seq x y z
N MET A 1 5.56 -6.26 33.14
CA MET A 1 4.81 -6.74 31.95
C MET A 1 3.61 -7.63 32.30
N THR A 2 3.40 -8.03 33.56
CA THR A 2 2.20 -8.75 34.02
C THR A 2 0.99 -7.84 34.27
N ALA A 3 1.23 -6.59 34.67
CA ALA A 3 0.21 -5.59 35.03
C ALA A 3 -0.93 -5.48 34.00
N LEU A 4 -0.62 -5.48 32.69
CA LEU A 4 -1.63 -5.34 31.64
C LEU A 4 -2.71 -6.45 31.69
N ARG A 5 -2.31 -7.69 31.97
CA ARG A 5 -3.23 -8.84 32.08
C ARG A 5 -3.98 -8.83 33.42
N GLU A 6 -3.27 -8.50 34.49
CA GLU A 6 -3.79 -8.47 35.86
C GLU A 6 -4.81 -7.34 36.08
N GLU A 7 -4.63 -6.20 35.42
CA GLU A 7 -5.53 -5.04 35.51
C GLU A 7 -6.78 -5.22 34.65
N LEU A 8 -6.64 -5.75 33.43
CA LEU A 8 -7.78 -5.90 32.52
C LEU A 8 -8.67 -7.09 32.89
N ARG A 9 -8.12 -8.14 33.55
CA ARG A 9 -8.84 -9.35 34.01
C ARG A 9 -9.83 -9.90 32.99
N ARG A 10 -9.48 -9.83 31.71
CA ARG A 10 -10.35 -10.30 30.63
C ARG A 10 -10.19 -11.81 30.48
N PRO A 11 -11.29 -12.57 30.29
CA PRO A 11 -11.19 -13.97 29.93
C PRO A 11 -10.47 -14.08 28.58
N GLU A 12 -9.57 -15.04 28.47
CA GLU A 12 -8.81 -15.27 27.24
C GLU A 12 -9.67 -15.99 26.19
N THR A 13 -9.46 -15.67 24.93
CA THR A 13 -10.10 -16.39 23.82
C THR A 13 -9.42 -17.74 23.60
N ASP A 14 -10.17 -18.72 23.09
CA ASP A 14 -9.62 -20.03 22.74
C ASP A 14 -8.45 -19.92 21.74
N GLU A 15 -8.55 -19.00 20.78
CA GLU A 15 -7.47 -18.69 19.83
C GLU A 15 -6.20 -18.21 20.55
N THR A 16 -6.34 -17.34 21.55
CA THR A 16 -5.19 -16.85 22.32
C THR A 16 -4.58 -17.98 23.15
N LEU A 17 -5.39 -18.82 23.77
CA LEU A 17 -4.90 -19.98 24.53
C LEU A 17 -4.15 -20.97 23.64
N LEU A 18 -4.64 -21.22 22.43
CA LEU A 18 -3.97 -22.04 21.42
C LEU A 18 -2.64 -21.42 20.98
N ARG A 19 -2.64 -20.12 20.67
CA ARG A 19 -1.44 -19.37 20.28
C ARG A 19 -0.37 -19.43 21.37
N GLU A 20 -0.75 -19.25 22.62
CA GLU A 20 0.17 -19.27 23.75
C GLU A 20 0.69 -20.67 24.08
N ALA A 21 -0.15 -21.70 23.95
CA ALA A 21 0.30 -23.10 24.04
C ALA A 21 1.37 -23.38 22.98
N TYR A 22 1.16 -22.93 21.74
CA TYR A 22 2.14 -23.07 20.67
C TYR A 22 3.44 -22.32 20.97
N MET A 23 3.35 -21.07 21.48
CA MET A 23 4.54 -20.29 21.87
C MET A 23 5.34 -20.98 22.98
N ARG A 24 4.69 -21.53 24.01
CA ARG A 24 5.35 -22.25 25.10
C ARG A 24 5.98 -23.56 24.63
N GLU A 25 5.29 -24.37 23.83
CA GLU A 25 5.88 -25.59 23.25
C GLU A 25 7.08 -25.27 22.33
N THR A 26 7.01 -24.19 21.54
CA THR A 26 8.15 -23.73 20.73
C THR A 26 9.33 -23.36 21.63
N LEU A 27 9.11 -22.59 22.69
CA LEU A 27 10.16 -22.22 23.64
C LEU A 27 10.76 -23.45 24.34
N ARG A 28 9.94 -24.41 24.79
CA ARG A 28 10.41 -25.68 25.37
C ARG A 28 11.27 -26.46 24.39
N ALA A 29 10.86 -26.56 23.13
CA ALA A 29 11.61 -27.25 22.09
C ALA A 29 12.96 -26.56 21.83
N THR A 30 12.99 -25.22 21.78
CA THR A 30 14.23 -24.45 21.66
C THR A 30 15.15 -24.69 22.85
N LEU A 31 14.65 -24.63 24.09
CA LEU A 31 15.46 -24.90 25.29
C LEU A 31 16.00 -26.33 25.30
N ALA A 32 15.20 -27.31 24.86
CA ALA A 32 15.62 -28.70 24.74
C ALA A 32 16.73 -28.93 23.69
N GLN A 33 16.87 -28.04 22.72
CA GLN A 33 18.00 -28.04 21.76
C GLN A 33 19.31 -27.51 22.38
N GLY A 34 19.29 -27.08 23.65
CA GLY A 34 20.48 -26.65 24.40
C GLY A 34 20.77 -25.14 24.35
N TYR A 35 19.88 -24.33 23.75
CA TYR A 35 20.05 -22.88 23.75
C TYR A 35 19.87 -22.30 25.16
N GLN A 36 20.93 -21.71 25.71
CA GLN A 36 20.95 -21.17 27.07
C GLN A 36 20.35 -19.75 27.17
N ARG A 37 20.40 -18.98 26.08
CA ARG A 37 19.91 -17.59 26.03
C ARG A 37 18.94 -17.45 24.87
N VAL A 38 17.66 -17.33 25.20
CA VAL A 38 16.59 -17.18 24.22
C VAL A 38 15.98 -15.79 24.35
N ALA A 39 15.96 -15.04 23.25
CA ALA A 39 15.23 -13.78 23.15
C ALA A 39 13.89 -14.05 22.46
N VAL A 40 12.78 -13.61 23.07
CA VAL A 40 11.45 -13.77 22.50
C VAL A 40 10.88 -12.40 22.12
N VAL A 41 10.49 -12.25 20.85
CA VAL A 41 9.80 -11.07 20.34
C VAL A 41 8.31 -11.41 20.21
N CYS A 42 7.49 -10.88 21.12
CA CYS A 42 6.06 -11.13 21.15
C CYS A 42 5.28 -9.88 21.57
N GLY A 43 3.97 -9.88 21.32
CA GLY A 43 3.09 -8.83 21.82
C GLY A 43 3.07 -8.82 23.36
N ALA A 44 3.01 -7.62 23.96
CA ALA A 44 3.08 -7.43 25.40
C ALA A 44 2.10 -8.32 26.20
N TRP A 45 0.91 -8.58 25.64
CA TRP A 45 -0.12 -9.46 26.21
C TRP A 45 0.38 -10.90 26.48
N HIS A 46 1.22 -11.43 25.59
CA HIS A 46 1.68 -12.82 25.63
C HIS A 46 2.97 -12.98 26.45
N ALA A 47 3.73 -11.92 26.69
CA ALA A 47 5.00 -12.00 27.40
C ALA A 47 4.91 -12.69 28.78
N PRO A 48 3.88 -12.45 29.62
CA PRO A 48 3.78 -13.08 30.94
C PRO A 48 3.78 -14.62 30.92
N VAL A 49 3.16 -15.23 29.91
CA VAL A 49 3.02 -16.69 29.86
C VAL A 49 4.27 -17.40 29.34
N LEU A 50 5.29 -16.65 28.94
CA LEU A 50 6.57 -17.18 28.44
C LEU A 50 7.68 -17.10 29.50
N ILE A 51 7.41 -16.48 30.66
CA ILE A 51 8.38 -16.36 31.76
C ILE A 51 8.69 -17.74 32.36
N ASN A 52 7.66 -18.57 32.57
CA ASN A 52 7.83 -19.93 33.05
C ASN A 52 7.48 -20.92 31.92
N PRO A 53 8.49 -21.50 31.23
CA PRO A 53 8.23 -22.43 30.14
C PRO A 53 7.54 -23.72 30.61
N ASP A 54 7.63 -24.13 31.89
CA ASP A 54 6.96 -25.35 32.38
C ASP A 54 5.49 -25.16 32.74
N PHE A 55 5.00 -23.91 32.72
CA PHE A 55 3.60 -23.59 32.99
C PHE A 55 2.64 -24.27 31.98
N GLN A 56 1.62 -24.98 32.48
CA GLN A 56 0.57 -25.62 31.68
C GLN A 56 1.03 -26.66 30.64
N LYS A 57 2.15 -27.34 30.88
CA LYS A 57 2.75 -28.29 29.92
C LYS A 57 1.81 -29.42 29.48
N ARG A 58 0.92 -29.92 30.35
CA ARG A 58 -0.01 -31.00 30.00
C ARG A 58 -1.17 -30.46 29.16
N GLU A 59 -1.70 -29.32 29.56
CA GLU A 59 -2.82 -28.61 28.93
C GLU A 59 -2.43 -28.13 27.54
N ASP A 60 -1.21 -27.62 27.36
CA ASP A 60 -0.69 -27.17 26.06
C ASP A 60 -0.66 -28.33 25.05
N LYS A 61 -0.13 -29.48 25.45
CA LYS A 61 -0.12 -30.68 24.60
C LYS A 61 -1.52 -31.14 24.25
N ALA A 62 -2.47 -31.08 25.19
CA ALA A 62 -3.85 -31.43 24.94
C ALA A 62 -4.50 -30.47 23.92
N ARG A 63 -4.27 -29.16 24.05
CA ARG A 63 -4.81 -28.12 23.15
C ARG A 63 -4.30 -28.21 21.72
N LEU A 64 -3.02 -28.54 21.55
CA LEU A 64 -2.40 -28.61 20.21
C LEU A 64 -2.62 -29.95 19.50
N LYS A 65 -3.11 -30.97 20.21
CA LYS A 65 -3.30 -32.31 19.66
C LYS A 65 -4.39 -32.32 18.60
N GLY A 66 -4.12 -32.94 17.45
CA GLY A 66 -5.11 -33.16 16.39
C GLY A 66 -5.35 -31.98 15.45
N LEU A 67 -4.64 -30.87 15.64
CA LEU A 67 -4.73 -29.72 14.74
C LEU A 67 -4.10 -30.04 13.37
N LYS A 68 -4.82 -29.74 12.29
CA LYS A 68 -4.31 -29.89 10.92
C LYS A 68 -3.24 -28.84 10.67
N LYS A 69 -2.10 -29.26 10.14
CA LYS A 69 -1.07 -28.33 9.66
C LYS A 69 -1.48 -27.77 8.31
N ALA A 70 -1.44 -26.46 8.17
CA ALA A 70 -1.52 -25.79 6.88
C ALA A 70 -0.09 -25.47 6.41
N PRO A 71 0.24 -25.63 5.11
CA PRO A 71 1.44 -25.04 4.57
C PRO A 71 1.31 -23.51 4.67
N VAL A 72 2.24 -22.87 5.37
CA VAL A 72 2.30 -21.42 5.53
C VAL A 72 3.65 -20.95 5.04
N GLU A 73 3.64 -19.91 4.21
CA GLU A 73 4.84 -19.17 3.82
C GLU A 73 4.77 -17.78 4.44
N ALA A 74 5.88 -17.32 5.02
CA ALA A 74 5.97 -16.02 5.65
C ALA A 74 7.01 -15.17 4.92
N THR A 75 6.69 -13.89 4.74
CA THR A 75 7.56 -12.91 4.11
C THR A 75 7.73 -11.68 5.00
N TRP A 76 8.87 -11.02 4.86
CA TRP A 76 9.10 -9.73 5.49
C TRP A 76 8.63 -8.61 4.58
N ILE A 77 7.98 -7.62 5.18
CA ILE A 77 7.51 -6.44 4.49
C ILE A 77 8.37 -5.28 4.98
N PRO A 78 8.94 -4.45 4.08
CA PRO A 78 9.61 -3.25 4.51
C PRO A 78 8.58 -2.31 5.13
N TRP A 79 8.86 -1.82 6.33
CA TRP A 79 8.06 -0.79 6.98
C TRP A 79 8.74 0.55 6.82
N ALA A 80 7.97 1.56 6.43
CA ALA A 80 8.42 2.93 6.58
C ALA A 80 8.03 3.51 7.92
N TYR A 81 8.75 4.55 8.29
CA TYR A 81 8.53 5.29 9.52
C TYR A 81 7.12 5.84 9.66
N GLU A 82 6.56 6.41 8.60
CA GLU A 82 5.18 6.90 8.61
C GLU A 82 4.20 5.82 9.03
N ARG A 83 4.30 4.62 8.46
CA ARG A 83 3.44 3.50 8.81
C ARG A 83 3.74 2.91 10.19
N LEU A 84 5.00 2.90 10.59
CA LEU A 84 5.36 2.50 11.95
C LEU A 84 4.81 3.49 12.98
N SER A 85 4.54 4.74 12.58
CA SER A 85 4.03 5.77 13.47
C SER A 85 2.59 5.50 13.89
N PHE A 86 2.30 5.75 15.16
CA PHE A 86 0.94 5.78 15.68
C PHE A 86 0.03 6.76 14.91
N SER A 87 0.59 7.85 14.40
CA SER A 87 -0.14 8.88 13.64
C SER A 87 -0.74 8.37 12.33
N SER A 88 -0.29 7.24 11.80
CA SER A 88 -0.88 6.59 10.62
C SER A 88 -2.21 5.88 10.89
N GLY A 89 -2.66 5.82 12.15
CA GLY A 89 -3.80 5.01 12.57
C GLY A 89 -3.44 3.56 12.90
N TYR A 90 -2.15 3.18 12.81
CA TYR A 90 -1.70 1.88 13.30
C TYR A 90 -1.76 1.84 14.83
N GLY A 91 -2.70 1.08 15.38
CA GLY A 91 -2.98 1.05 16.83
C GLY A 91 -1.82 0.57 17.71
N ALA A 92 -0.84 -0.14 17.14
CA ALA A 92 0.41 -0.53 17.81
C ALA A 92 1.62 0.30 17.31
N GLY A 93 1.37 1.42 16.66
CA GLY A 93 2.39 2.30 16.13
C GLY A 93 3.18 3.00 17.23
N VAL A 94 4.41 3.36 16.90
CA VAL A 94 5.34 4.03 17.80
C VAL A 94 5.20 5.55 17.64
N LEU A 95 5.42 6.32 18.70
CA LEU A 95 5.21 7.78 18.63
C LEU A 95 6.21 8.47 17.71
N SER A 96 7.48 8.11 17.80
CA SER A 96 8.56 8.79 17.09
C SER A 96 9.61 7.82 16.53
N PRO A 97 9.34 7.18 15.38
CA PRO A 97 10.27 6.24 14.72
C PRO A 97 11.69 6.80 14.55
N ALA A 98 11.83 8.02 14.03
CA ALA A 98 13.13 8.64 13.79
C ALA A 98 13.91 8.92 15.08
N TRP A 99 13.22 9.32 16.17
CA TRP A 99 13.85 9.47 17.48
C TRP A 99 14.33 8.12 18.03
N TYR A 100 13.52 7.07 17.91
CA TYR A 100 13.90 5.75 18.43
C TYR A 100 15.07 5.13 17.65
N GLU A 101 15.15 5.33 16.34
CA GLU A 101 16.36 4.96 15.58
C GLU A 101 17.57 5.76 16.06
N LEU A 102 17.43 7.08 16.25
CA LEU A 102 18.53 7.90 16.73
C LEU A 102 19.03 7.42 18.10
N LEU A 103 18.09 7.12 19.01
CA LEU A 103 18.38 6.60 20.34
C LEU A 103 19.07 5.23 20.31
N PHE A 104 18.73 4.40 19.33
CA PHE A 104 19.37 3.10 19.13
C PHE A 104 20.78 3.23 18.52
N ALA A 105 20.95 4.14 17.56
CA ALA A 105 22.19 4.28 16.79
C ALA A 105 23.26 5.11 17.50
N GLU A 106 22.86 6.11 18.30
CA GLU A 106 23.78 7.05 18.93
C GLU A 106 24.07 6.71 20.40
N PRO A 107 25.28 6.98 20.90
CA PRO A 107 25.57 6.86 22.32
C PRO A 107 24.65 7.73 23.17
N ARG A 108 24.19 7.20 24.31
CA ARG A 108 23.28 7.87 25.24
C ARG A 108 23.73 9.28 25.65
N ALA A 109 25.03 9.50 25.81
CA ALA A 109 25.59 10.80 26.19
C ALA A 109 25.45 11.88 25.08
N GLN A 110 25.27 11.48 23.83
CA GLN A 110 25.31 12.36 22.67
C GLN A 110 23.94 12.52 21.99
N VAL A 111 23.04 11.55 22.17
CA VAL A 111 21.75 11.48 21.45
C VAL A 111 20.92 12.76 21.53
N VAL A 112 20.83 13.40 22.70
CA VAL A 112 20.08 14.65 22.90
C VAL A 112 20.70 15.80 22.09
N THR A 113 22.03 15.91 22.12
CA THR A 113 22.78 16.89 21.34
C THR A 113 22.61 16.65 19.85
N GLN A 114 22.72 15.40 19.39
CA GLN A 114 22.55 15.03 17.99
C GLN A 114 21.16 15.41 17.48
N TRP A 115 20.12 15.14 18.27
CA TRP A 115 18.76 15.52 17.90
C TRP A 115 18.60 17.04 17.77
N MET A 116 19.10 17.82 18.76
CA MET A 116 19.03 19.28 18.73
C MET A 116 19.84 19.91 17.59
N VAL A 117 20.99 19.32 17.24
CA VAL A 117 21.79 19.75 16.08
C VAL A 117 21.05 19.47 14.78
N ARG A 118 20.42 18.30 14.64
CA ARG A 118 19.59 17.97 13.46
C ARG A 118 18.40 18.93 13.36
N ALA A 119 17.73 19.24 14.48
CA ALA A 119 16.64 20.21 14.52
C ALA A 119 17.07 21.61 14.08
N ALA A 120 18.18 22.12 14.63
CA ALA A 120 18.71 23.43 14.25
C ALA A 120 19.16 23.47 12.77
N ARG A 121 19.71 22.38 12.24
CA ARG A 121 20.07 22.29 10.81
C ARG A 121 18.84 22.34 9.91
N LEU A 122 17.78 21.60 10.26
CA LEU A 122 16.54 21.60 9.48
C LEU A 122 15.85 22.96 9.48
N LEU A 123 15.80 23.66 10.63
CA LEU A 123 15.30 25.03 10.67
C LEU A 123 16.06 25.95 9.70
N ARG A 124 17.40 25.85 9.66
CA ARG A 124 18.20 26.66 8.74
C ARG A 124 17.96 26.31 7.26
N THR A 125 17.59 25.08 6.93
CA THR A 125 17.21 24.73 5.54
C THR A 125 15.86 25.33 5.11
N GLN A 126 15.07 25.84 6.06
CA GLN A 126 13.82 26.56 5.83
C GLN A 126 13.98 28.07 6.09
N ASP A 127 15.22 28.58 6.04
CA ASP A 127 15.57 29.98 6.31
C ASP A 127 15.17 30.49 7.72
N LEU A 128 14.97 29.58 8.69
CA LEU A 128 14.70 29.92 10.08
C LEU A 128 16.00 30.00 10.90
N ALA A 129 16.12 31.06 11.71
CA ALA A 129 17.31 31.33 12.50
C ALA A 129 17.46 30.36 13.68
N ALA A 130 18.41 29.43 13.59
CA ALA A 130 18.78 28.53 14.68
C ALA A 130 20.31 28.54 14.92
N SER A 131 20.73 29.25 15.98
CA SER A 131 22.14 29.38 16.34
C SER A 131 22.65 28.15 17.13
N PRO A 132 23.96 27.83 17.08
CA PRO A 132 24.54 26.80 17.95
C PRO A 132 24.32 27.07 19.45
N ALA A 133 24.26 28.33 19.85
CA ALA A 133 23.96 28.73 21.22
C ALA A 133 22.52 28.32 21.62
N HIS A 134 21.55 28.50 20.72
CA HIS A 134 20.17 28.03 20.96
C HIS A 134 20.12 26.49 21.07
N ALA A 135 20.82 25.77 20.20
CA ALA A 135 20.88 24.30 20.27
C ALA A 135 21.50 23.82 21.60
N SER A 136 22.61 24.42 22.04
CA SER A 136 23.24 24.07 23.33
C SER A 136 22.31 24.36 24.52
N LYS A 137 21.62 25.50 24.52
CA LYS A 137 20.62 25.82 25.54
C LYS A 137 19.44 24.85 25.50
N ALA A 138 19.00 24.42 24.31
CA ALA A 138 17.91 23.48 24.15
C ALA A 138 18.25 22.10 24.71
N VAL A 139 19.49 21.63 24.55
CA VAL A 139 19.98 20.42 25.22
C VAL A 139 19.89 20.56 26.75
N ARG A 140 20.33 21.69 27.31
CA ARG A 140 20.24 21.94 28.77
C ARG A 140 18.80 21.95 29.25
N LEU A 141 17.90 22.60 28.52
CA LEU A 141 16.48 22.67 28.86
C LEU A 141 15.82 21.28 28.79
N ALA A 142 16.07 20.51 27.73
CA ALA A 142 15.52 19.15 27.60
C ALA A 142 15.95 18.24 28.77
N ASN A 143 17.23 18.32 29.18
CA ASN A 143 17.73 17.57 30.33
C ASN A 143 17.12 18.04 31.64
N ALA A 144 16.89 19.35 31.82
CA ALA A 144 16.21 19.88 33.00
C ALA A 144 14.75 19.40 33.07
N LEU A 145 14.03 19.41 31.95
CA LEU A 145 12.66 18.88 31.86
C LEU A 145 12.63 17.38 32.20
N ALA A 146 13.57 16.60 31.67
CA ALA A 146 13.70 15.18 31.98
C ALA A 146 13.93 14.96 33.48
N ALA A 147 14.83 15.73 34.11
CA ALA A 147 15.11 15.63 35.53
C ALA A 147 13.88 15.94 36.39
N VAL A 148 13.14 17.02 36.08
CA VAL A 148 11.90 17.39 36.79
C VAL A 148 10.83 16.30 36.66
N ARG A 149 10.79 15.59 35.51
CA ARG A 149 9.85 14.50 35.23
C ARG A 149 10.32 13.13 35.73
N GLY A 150 11.47 13.04 36.40
CA GLY A 150 12.04 11.79 36.86
C GLY A 150 12.49 10.84 35.73
N LEU A 151 12.74 11.38 34.54
CA LEU A 151 13.20 10.62 33.38
C LEU A 151 14.72 10.53 33.38
N SER A 152 15.23 9.33 33.12
CA SER A 152 16.68 9.09 33.05
C SER A 152 17.34 9.69 31.79
N LEU A 153 16.54 10.04 30.78
CA LEU A 153 16.95 10.68 29.53
C LEU A 153 15.74 11.47 28.98
N PRO A 154 15.94 12.63 28.33
CA PRO A 154 14.86 13.30 27.60
C PRO A 154 14.19 12.37 26.59
N GLY A 155 12.87 12.27 26.65
CA GLY A 155 12.06 11.67 25.61
C GLY A 155 11.73 12.68 24.52
N ILE A 156 10.92 12.25 23.54
CA ILE A 156 10.53 13.13 22.44
C ILE A 156 9.70 14.34 22.91
N GLY A 157 8.96 14.20 24.01
CA GLY A 157 8.20 15.31 24.61
C GLY A 157 9.12 16.43 25.12
N GLU A 158 10.12 16.07 25.92
CA GLU A 158 11.09 17.04 26.47
C GLU A 158 11.91 17.71 25.36
N LEU A 159 12.31 16.94 24.33
CA LEU A 159 13.03 17.48 23.18
C LEU A 159 12.19 18.48 22.40
N ARG A 160 10.91 18.17 22.18
CA ARG A 160 9.97 19.03 21.47
C ARG A 160 9.73 20.33 22.23
N GLU A 161 9.43 20.24 23.53
CA GLU A 161 9.20 21.43 24.37
C GLU A 161 10.43 22.35 24.40
N ALA A 162 11.63 21.76 24.54
CA ALA A 162 12.87 22.53 24.52
C ALA A 162 13.14 23.17 23.15
N ALA A 163 12.82 22.47 22.05
CA ALA A 163 12.92 23.01 20.70
C ALA A 163 11.94 24.16 20.47
N VAL A 164 10.68 24.05 20.90
CA VAL A 164 9.70 25.14 20.82
C VAL A 164 10.18 26.37 21.57
N ALA A 165 10.64 26.20 22.80
CA ALA A 165 11.08 27.31 23.63
C ALA A 165 12.30 28.05 23.06
N LEU A 166 13.29 27.33 22.54
CA LEU A 166 14.61 27.91 22.24
C LEU A 166 14.96 27.98 20.76
N LEU A 167 14.39 27.12 19.93
CA LEU A 167 14.58 27.14 18.48
C LEU A 167 13.40 27.80 17.75
N GLY A 168 12.18 27.58 18.22
CA GLY A 168 10.96 28.18 17.67
C GLY A 168 10.59 29.54 18.27
N GLY A 169 11.35 30.04 19.25
CA GLY A 169 11.06 31.30 19.94
C GLY A 169 9.72 31.31 20.70
N GLY A 170 9.26 30.13 21.14
CA GLY A 170 7.96 29.93 21.79
C GLY A 170 6.83 29.55 20.84
N TYR A 171 7.04 29.62 19.53
CA TYR A 171 6.04 29.30 18.52
C TYR A 171 6.23 27.89 17.96
N SER A 172 5.12 27.14 17.87
CA SER A 172 5.14 25.75 17.41
C SER A 172 5.10 25.63 15.89
N GLU A 173 4.64 26.67 15.20
CA GLU A 173 4.31 26.68 13.77
C GLU A 173 5.54 26.38 12.90
N GLY A 174 6.66 27.07 13.15
CA GLY A 174 7.92 26.84 12.43
C GLY A 174 8.53 25.46 12.69
N LEU A 175 8.19 24.85 13.83
CA LEU A 175 8.64 23.49 14.17
C LEU A 175 7.74 22.41 13.57
N LYS A 176 6.43 22.61 13.42
CA LYS A 176 5.50 21.61 12.85
C LYS A 176 5.95 21.07 11.49
N ILE A 177 6.48 21.94 10.63
CA ILE A 177 6.95 21.59 9.28
C ILE A 177 8.14 20.62 9.35
N ILE A 178 9.04 20.80 10.32
CA ILE A 178 10.25 19.97 10.49
C ILE A 178 10.06 18.83 11.50
N GLU A 179 9.05 18.91 12.37
CA GLU A 179 8.66 17.88 13.33
C GLU A 179 8.29 16.59 12.60
N ARG A 180 7.61 16.65 11.45
CA ARG A 180 7.34 15.44 10.66
C ARG A 180 8.64 14.71 10.29
N GLN A 181 9.67 15.43 9.87
CA GLN A 181 10.95 14.83 9.48
C GLN A 181 11.79 14.33 10.66
N LEU A 182 11.72 14.98 11.82
CA LEU A 182 12.51 14.62 13.00
C LEU A 182 11.83 13.60 13.92
N ILE A 183 10.50 13.62 13.98
CA ILE A 183 9.71 12.76 14.86
C ILE A 183 9.35 11.47 14.12
N ILE A 184 8.76 11.61 12.94
CA ILE A 184 8.36 10.47 12.11
C ILE A 184 9.55 10.06 11.26
N GLY A 185 10.03 10.96 10.38
CA GLY A 185 11.08 10.72 9.39
C GLY A 185 10.58 9.97 8.16
N GLU A 186 11.40 9.92 7.11
CA GLU A 186 11.02 9.45 5.76
C GLU A 186 11.78 8.17 5.34
N LYS A 187 12.18 7.35 6.33
CA LYS A 187 12.97 6.14 6.06
C LYS A 187 12.08 4.96 5.72
N LEU A 188 12.45 4.24 4.67
CA LEU A 188 11.91 2.93 4.31
C LEU A 188 12.87 1.84 4.81
N GLY A 189 12.33 0.85 5.54
CA GLY A 189 13.08 -0.35 5.92
C GLY A 189 13.49 -1.19 4.71
N ALA A 190 14.50 -2.04 4.87
CA ALA A 190 14.95 -2.98 3.85
C ALA A 190 14.67 -4.41 4.28
N VAL A 191 14.35 -5.26 3.31
CA VAL A 191 14.25 -6.71 3.51
C VAL A 191 15.51 -7.37 2.97
N PRO A 192 16.16 -8.29 3.71
CA PRO A 192 17.34 -8.99 3.22
C PRO A 192 17.07 -9.74 1.90
N PRO A 193 18.07 -9.85 1.01
CA PRO A 193 17.94 -10.65 -0.20
C PRO A 193 17.73 -12.14 0.18
N GLY A 194 16.90 -12.85 -0.61
CA GLY A 194 16.62 -14.28 -0.40
C GLY A 194 15.44 -14.59 0.52
N GLN A 195 14.73 -13.57 1.02
CA GLN A 195 13.45 -13.79 1.70
C GLN A 195 12.38 -14.24 0.69
N PRO A 196 11.47 -15.16 1.07
CA PRO A 196 10.40 -15.58 0.20
C PRO A 196 9.52 -14.36 -0.11
N ALA A 197 9.39 -13.96 -1.36
CA ALA A 197 8.46 -12.91 -1.79
C ALA A 197 7.21 -13.56 -2.38
N THR A 198 6.05 -12.92 -2.25
CA THR A 198 4.85 -13.49 -2.87
C THR A 198 5.02 -13.57 -4.39
N PRO A 199 4.37 -14.53 -5.08
CA PRO A 199 4.51 -14.66 -6.54
C PRO A 199 4.25 -13.33 -7.28
N LEU A 200 3.24 -12.56 -6.84
CA LEU A 200 2.92 -11.26 -7.43
C LEU A 200 4.01 -10.21 -7.18
N GLN A 201 4.64 -10.20 -6.00
CA GLN A 201 5.78 -9.32 -5.72
C GLN A 201 6.99 -9.65 -6.61
N GLN A 202 7.25 -10.94 -6.83
CA GLN A 202 8.34 -11.40 -7.69
C GLN A 202 8.10 -10.98 -9.15
N ASP A 203 6.89 -11.20 -9.66
CA ASP A 203 6.50 -10.79 -11.01
C ASP A 203 6.62 -9.26 -11.19
N LEU A 204 6.12 -8.48 -10.23
CA LEU A 204 6.24 -7.02 -10.28
C LEU A 204 7.70 -6.56 -10.26
N ALA A 205 8.54 -7.13 -9.38
CA ALA A 205 9.96 -6.78 -9.31
C ALA A 205 10.69 -7.11 -10.63
N GLN A 206 10.35 -8.23 -11.27
CA GLN A 206 10.91 -8.59 -12.57
C GLN A 206 10.47 -7.60 -13.66
N GLN A 207 9.21 -7.18 -13.67
CA GLN A 207 8.71 -6.17 -14.61
C GLN A 207 9.36 -4.80 -14.38
N GLN A 208 9.51 -4.36 -13.12
CA GLN A 208 10.23 -3.14 -12.76
C GLN A 208 11.67 -3.14 -13.30
N LYS A 209 12.39 -4.26 -13.11
CA LYS A 209 13.76 -4.45 -13.61
C LYS A 209 13.82 -4.43 -15.14
N ASN A 210 12.93 -5.15 -15.81
CA ASN A 210 12.89 -5.23 -17.28
C ASN A 210 12.57 -3.87 -17.91
N LEU A 211 11.65 -3.11 -17.31
CA LEU A 211 11.22 -1.80 -17.80
C LEU A 211 12.10 -0.65 -17.30
N ARG A 212 13.12 -0.95 -16.49
CA ARG A 212 14.04 0.04 -15.88
C ARG A 212 13.32 1.12 -15.06
N LEU A 213 12.16 0.78 -14.50
CA LEU A 213 11.38 1.66 -13.62
C LEU A 213 11.75 1.36 -12.17
N LYS A 214 12.38 2.33 -11.50
CA LYS A 214 12.79 2.19 -10.11
C LYS A 214 11.67 2.65 -9.17
N PRO A 215 11.28 1.86 -8.16
CA PRO A 215 10.37 2.32 -7.12
C PRO A 215 11.10 3.30 -6.21
N GLU A 216 10.74 4.58 -6.29
CA GLU A 216 11.31 5.64 -5.48
C GLU A 216 10.19 6.41 -4.75
N PRO A 217 10.40 6.79 -3.48
CA PRO A 217 9.39 7.52 -2.70
C PRO A 217 9.26 8.97 -3.16
N THR A 218 10.25 9.51 -3.86
CA THR A 218 10.19 10.87 -4.40
C THR A 218 9.40 10.88 -5.71
N ARG A 219 8.45 11.81 -5.81
CA ARG A 219 7.65 12.02 -7.01
C ARG A 219 8.54 12.36 -8.22
N LYS A 220 8.41 11.60 -9.31
CA LYS A 220 9.15 11.81 -10.56
C LYS A 220 8.22 11.83 -11.79
N PRO A 221 8.39 12.78 -12.72
CA PRO A 221 7.63 12.77 -13.96
C PRO A 221 8.13 11.66 -14.90
N LEU A 222 7.21 11.04 -15.63
CA LEU A 222 7.47 10.07 -16.69
C LEU A 222 6.60 10.40 -17.90
N ALA A 223 7.23 10.70 -19.04
CA ALA A 223 6.56 10.94 -20.31
C ALA A 223 6.71 9.72 -21.22
N LEU A 224 5.61 9.22 -21.76
CA LEU A 224 5.54 8.03 -22.60
C LEU A 224 4.96 8.37 -23.97
N ASP A 225 5.69 8.01 -25.03
CA ASP A 225 5.19 8.01 -26.42
C ASP A 225 4.75 6.60 -26.81
N LEU A 226 3.44 6.37 -26.88
CA LEU A 226 2.83 5.06 -27.10
C LEU A 226 3.14 4.44 -28.46
N ARG A 227 3.74 5.19 -29.40
CA ARG A 227 4.20 4.65 -30.69
C ARG A 227 5.46 3.81 -30.55
N GLN A 228 6.20 3.98 -29.45
CA GLN A 228 7.42 3.25 -29.16
C GLN A 228 7.11 2.03 -28.29
N PRO A 229 7.48 0.80 -28.72
CA PRO A 229 7.26 -0.41 -27.92
C PRO A 229 7.85 -0.34 -26.50
N SER A 230 8.99 0.35 -26.34
CA SER A 230 9.67 0.60 -25.06
C SER A 230 8.86 1.45 -24.08
N HIS A 231 7.91 2.26 -24.55
CA HIS A 231 7.03 3.10 -23.73
C HIS A 231 5.63 2.53 -23.56
N LEU A 232 5.24 1.63 -24.47
CA LEU A 232 3.96 0.91 -24.44
C LEU A 232 3.90 -0.07 -23.26
N GLN A 233 4.98 -0.82 -22.99
CA GLN A 233 5.03 -1.76 -21.85
C GLN A 233 4.96 -1.06 -20.47
N PRO A 234 5.70 0.04 -20.19
CA PRO A 234 5.49 0.87 -19.00
C PRO A 234 4.06 1.37 -18.84
N SER A 235 3.43 1.83 -19.93
CA SER A 235 2.04 2.27 -19.90
C SER A 235 1.09 1.14 -19.46
N HIS A 236 1.23 -0.05 -20.05
CA HIS A 236 0.42 -1.21 -19.66
C HIS A 236 0.59 -1.59 -18.19
N LEU A 237 1.83 -1.63 -17.70
CA LEU A 237 2.10 -1.93 -16.29
C LEU A 237 1.40 -0.93 -15.36
N LEU A 238 1.53 0.38 -15.60
CA LEU A 238 0.92 1.40 -14.76
C LEU A 238 -0.61 1.32 -14.75
N HIS A 239 -1.23 1.07 -15.90
CA HIS A 239 -2.68 0.87 -15.98
C HIS A 239 -3.13 -0.42 -15.27
N ARG A 240 -2.38 -1.54 -15.39
CA ARG A 240 -2.67 -2.79 -14.66
C ARG A 240 -2.59 -2.60 -13.15
N LEU A 241 -1.59 -1.88 -12.66
CA LEU A 241 -1.43 -1.60 -11.24
C LEU A 241 -2.56 -0.73 -10.71
N ARG A 242 -3.02 0.27 -11.45
CA ARG A 242 -4.18 1.09 -11.07
C ARG A 242 -5.47 0.27 -10.92
N LEU A 243 -5.70 -0.71 -11.80
CA LEU A 243 -6.83 -1.64 -11.66
C LEU A 243 -6.79 -2.45 -10.37
N LEU A 244 -5.59 -2.74 -9.87
CA LEU A 244 -5.37 -3.42 -8.59
C LEU A 244 -5.45 -2.47 -7.39
N GLY A 245 -5.70 -1.17 -7.60
CA GLY A 245 -5.64 -0.14 -6.55
C GLY A 245 -4.20 0.27 -6.16
N ILE A 246 -3.21 -0.14 -6.95
CA ILE A 246 -1.79 0.15 -6.75
C ILE A 246 -1.44 1.42 -7.56
N ASN A 247 -1.55 2.58 -6.92
CA ASN A 247 -1.42 3.90 -7.55
C ASN A 247 0.04 4.37 -7.73
N TRP A 248 0.92 3.50 -8.26
CA TRP A 248 2.32 3.87 -8.49
C TRP A 248 2.47 5.05 -9.47
N GLY A 249 1.61 5.12 -10.49
CA GLY A 249 1.56 6.23 -11.42
C GLY A 249 0.22 6.96 -11.37
N GLN A 250 0.28 8.29 -11.30
CA GLN A 250 -0.89 9.15 -11.48
C GLN A 250 -0.83 9.86 -12.84
N PRO A 251 -1.81 9.68 -13.74
CA PRO A 251 -1.85 10.39 -15.01
C PRO A 251 -1.92 11.90 -14.78
N GLN A 252 -1.12 12.65 -15.52
CA GLN A 252 -1.13 14.10 -15.54
C GLN A 252 -1.84 14.59 -16.81
N ARG A 253 -2.43 15.79 -16.76
CA ARG A 253 -2.95 16.45 -17.96
C ARG A 253 -1.75 16.95 -18.78
N VAL A 254 -1.65 16.49 -20.02
CA VAL A 254 -0.59 16.92 -20.95
C VAL A 254 -0.75 18.43 -21.20
N ALA A 255 0.27 19.21 -20.84
CA ALA A 255 0.28 20.66 -21.05
C ALA A 255 0.80 21.02 -22.45
N GLY A 256 0.10 21.93 -23.14
CA GLY A 256 0.44 22.37 -24.50
C GLY A 256 -0.15 21.47 -25.58
N GLY A 257 -0.34 21.98 -26.80
CA GLY A 257 -1.07 21.39 -27.94
C GLY A 257 -0.57 20.03 -28.49
N LYS A 258 0.17 19.25 -27.70
CA LYS A 258 0.54 17.84 -27.91
C LYS A 258 -0.47 16.87 -27.27
N ALA A 259 -1.71 17.29 -27.06
CA ALA A 259 -2.82 16.47 -26.58
C ALA A 259 -3.32 15.44 -27.62
N GLY A 260 -2.38 14.76 -28.29
CA GLY A 260 -2.71 13.61 -29.13
C GLY A 260 -2.85 12.35 -28.27
N THR A 261 -3.70 11.43 -28.69
CA THR A 261 -3.99 10.11 -28.08
C THR A 261 -2.76 9.20 -27.90
N PHE A 262 -1.57 9.66 -28.30
CA PHE A 262 -0.31 8.93 -28.37
C PHE A 262 0.66 9.27 -27.24
N HIS A 263 0.43 10.33 -26.46
CA HIS A 263 1.31 10.73 -25.37
C HIS A 263 0.62 10.57 -24.02
N GLU A 264 1.32 9.98 -23.06
CA GLU A 264 0.89 9.96 -21.66
C GLU A 264 1.95 10.59 -20.77
N GLU A 265 1.53 11.47 -19.88
CA GLU A 265 2.35 12.01 -18.80
C GLU A 265 1.90 11.41 -17.48
N TRP A 266 2.86 10.94 -16.69
CA TRP A 266 2.65 10.30 -15.41
C TRP A 266 3.49 10.97 -14.35
N ALA A 267 2.97 11.04 -13.13
CA ALA A 267 3.79 11.27 -11.95
C ALA A 267 3.92 9.93 -11.22
N LEU A 268 5.15 9.43 -11.14
CA LEU A 268 5.47 8.21 -10.42
C LEU A 268 5.86 8.53 -8.99
N GLU A 269 5.26 7.82 -8.05
CA GLU A 269 5.59 7.89 -6.64
C GLU A 269 5.36 6.49 -6.07
N TRP A 270 6.41 5.89 -5.50
CA TRP A 270 6.33 4.61 -4.82
C TRP A 270 6.42 4.83 -3.33
N PRO A 271 5.32 5.22 -2.67
CA PRO A 271 5.31 5.33 -1.25
C PRO A 271 5.30 3.92 -0.61
N PRO A 272 5.71 3.80 0.65
CA PRO A 272 5.87 2.52 1.35
C PRO A 272 4.62 1.62 1.37
N GLU A 273 3.43 2.21 1.46
CA GLU A 273 2.13 1.53 1.41
C GLU A 273 1.88 0.79 0.10
N MET A 274 2.57 1.17 -0.98
CA MET A 274 2.45 0.51 -2.28
C MET A 274 2.85 -0.97 -2.21
N ALA A 275 3.82 -1.32 -1.37
CA ALA A 275 4.24 -2.71 -1.16
C ALA A 275 3.15 -3.58 -0.52
N LEU A 276 2.24 -2.99 0.26
CA LEU A 276 1.07 -3.69 0.81
C LEU A 276 -0.03 -3.86 -0.21
N ALA A 277 -0.30 -2.83 -0.99
CA ALA A 277 -1.31 -2.91 -2.03
C ALA A 277 -0.97 -4.06 -3.00
N VAL A 278 0.32 -4.31 -3.25
CA VAL A 278 0.80 -5.50 -3.97
C VAL A 278 0.48 -6.80 -3.24
N LEU A 279 0.62 -6.88 -1.92
CA LEU A 279 0.27 -8.08 -1.16
C LEU A 279 -1.24 -8.35 -1.17
N ASP A 280 -2.04 -7.31 -0.93
CA ASP A 280 -3.49 -7.40 -0.99
C ASP A 280 -3.96 -7.80 -2.38
N ALA A 281 -3.31 -7.28 -3.43
CA ALA A 281 -3.57 -7.66 -4.80
C ALA A 281 -3.18 -9.11 -5.11
N GLY A 282 -2.30 -9.72 -4.31
CA GLY A 282 -1.89 -11.12 -4.46
C GLY A 282 -3.06 -12.10 -4.36
N ARG A 283 -4.16 -11.72 -3.69
CA ARG A 283 -5.40 -12.52 -3.64
C ARG A 283 -6.02 -12.74 -5.02
N TRP A 284 -5.76 -11.85 -5.98
CA TRP A 284 -6.34 -11.89 -7.32
C TRP A 284 -5.52 -12.73 -8.30
N GLY A 285 -4.24 -12.99 -8.01
CA GLY A 285 -3.40 -13.79 -8.88
C GLY A 285 -1.91 -13.66 -8.59
N ASN A 286 -1.15 -14.56 -9.23
CA ASN A 286 0.29 -14.70 -9.04
C ASN A 286 1.12 -13.76 -9.93
N THR A 287 0.51 -13.12 -10.94
CA THR A 287 1.16 -12.13 -11.82
C THR A 287 0.30 -10.88 -11.93
N VAL A 288 0.91 -9.73 -12.23
CA VAL A 288 0.22 -8.44 -12.35
C VAL A 288 -0.85 -8.51 -13.43
N LEU A 289 -0.58 -9.21 -14.54
CA LEU A 289 -1.56 -9.43 -15.60
C LEU A 289 -2.75 -10.27 -15.12
N ALA A 290 -2.48 -11.42 -14.49
CA ALA A 290 -3.54 -12.32 -14.03
C ALA A 290 -4.37 -11.68 -12.91
N ALA A 291 -3.71 -10.99 -11.97
CA ALA A 291 -4.37 -10.28 -10.88
C ALA A 291 -5.26 -9.15 -11.42
N ALA A 292 -4.75 -8.31 -12.33
CA ALA A 292 -5.54 -7.23 -12.93
C ALA A 292 -6.72 -7.76 -13.76
N ALA A 293 -6.52 -8.87 -14.47
CA ALA A 293 -7.57 -9.57 -15.21
C ALA A 293 -8.70 -10.05 -14.29
N ALA A 294 -8.36 -10.80 -13.23
CA ALA A 294 -9.32 -11.30 -12.25
C ALA A 294 -10.07 -10.14 -11.56
N ARG A 295 -9.35 -9.08 -11.18
CA ARG A 295 -9.95 -7.91 -10.56
C ARG A 295 -10.93 -7.18 -11.48
N ALA A 296 -10.62 -7.06 -12.77
CA ALA A 296 -11.51 -6.44 -13.74
C ALA A 296 -12.80 -7.24 -13.94
N THR A 297 -12.76 -8.58 -13.82
CA THR A 297 -13.95 -9.43 -13.99
C THR A 297 -14.92 -9.42 -12.80
N GLU A 298 -14.48 -8.90 -11.65
CA GLU A 298 -15.27 -8.87 -10.41
C GLU A 298 -16.26 -7.71 -10.31
N ALA A 299 -16.30 -6.84 -11.32
CA ALA A 299 -17.12 -5.63 -11.29
C ALA A 299 -18.61 -5.95 -11.13
N PRO A 300 -19.32 -5.27 -10.20
CA PRO A 300 -20.69 -5.61 -9.85
C PRO A 300 -21.74 -5.01 -10.80
N THR A 301 -21.45 -3.93 -11.54
CA THR A 301 -22.44 -3.17 -12.33
C THR A 301 -22.03 -2.98 -13.80
N LEU A 302 -23.01 -2.83 -14.68
CA LEU A 302 -22.79 -2.67 -16.13
C LEU A 302 -21.99 -1.39 -16.46
N GLU A 303 -22.24 -0.29 -15.76
CA GLU A 303 -21.49 0.96 -15.91
C GLU A 303 -20.02 0.77 -15.53
N ALA A 304 -19.76 0.06 -14.41
CA ALA A 304 -18.41 -0.28 -13.99
C ALA A 304 -17.70 -1.14 -15.04
N VAL A 305 -18.40 -2.10 -15.65
CA VAL A 305 -17.82 -2.94 -16.72
C VAL A 305 -17.51 -2.12 -17.99
N SER A 306 -18.34 -1.13 -18.34
CA SER A 306 -18.09 -0.23 -19.48
C SER A 306 -16.86 0.67 -19.26
N ALA A 307 -16.69 1.22 -18.05
CA ALA A 307 -15.54 2.02 -17.67
C ALA A 307 -14.26 1.17 -17.60
N LEU A 308 -14.37 -0.03 -17.00
CA LEU A 308 -13.30 -1.03 -16.95
C LEU A 308 -12.85 -1.48 -18.33
N ARG A 309 -13.68 -1.34 -19.38
CA ARG A 309 -13.29 -1.70 -20.73
C ARG A 309 -12.26 -0.75 -21.34
N ALA A 310 -12.44 0.55 -21.16
CA ALA A 310 -11.46 1.53 -21.60
C ALA A 310 -10.13 1.33 -20.86
N GLU A 311 -10.20 0.97 -19.58
CA GLU A 311 -9.04 0.64 -18.75
C GLU A 311 -8.40 -0.70 -19.13
N ALA A 312 -9.18 -1.73 -19.47
CA ALA A 312 -8.70 -3.05 -19.90
C ALA A 312 -7.93 -2.97 -21.23
N LEU A 313 -8.37 -2.13 -22.16
CA LEU A 313 -7.63 -1.85 -23.40
C LEU A 313 -6.34 -1.06 -23.13
N ARG A 314 -6.36 -0.12 -22.18
CA ARG A 314 -5.15 0.62 -21.77
C ARG A 314 -4.15 -0.28 -21.04
N ALA A 315 -4.66 -1.23 -20.25
CA ALA A 315 -3.91 -2.20 -19.48
C ALA A 315 -3.51 -3.46 -20.29
N ASP A 316 -3.91 -3.59 -21.55
CA ASP A 316 -3.64 -4.76 -22.40
C ASP A 316 -3.98 -6.08 -21.66
N LEU A 317 -5.25 -6.21 -21.25
CA LEU A 317 -5.74 -7.39 -20.55
C LEU A 317 -6.26 -8.47 -21.52
N GLY A 318 -5.55 -8.77 -22.61
CA GLY A 318 -5.99 -9.73 -23.64
C GLY A 318 -6.62 -11.03 -23.09
N PRO A 319 -6.00 -11.73 -22.12
CA PRO A 319 -6.57 -12.93 -21.51
C PRO A 319 -7.89 -12.71 -20.73
N ALA A 320 -8.16 -11.48 -20.27
CA ALA A 320 -9.37 -11.13 -19.53
C ALA A 320 -10.55 -10.78 -20.44
N ILE A 321 -10.31 -10.46 -21.72
CA ILE A 321 -11.35 -9.99 -22.63
C ILE A 321 -12.50 -11.01 -22.74
N PRO A 322 -12.26 -12.32 -22.99
CA PRO A 322 -13.37 -13.28 -23.06
C PRO A 322 -14.19 -13.36 -21.76
N ALA A 323 -13.55 -13.28 -20.59
CA ALA A 323 -14.22 -13.34 -19.30
C ALA A 323 -15.02 -12.05 -18.99
N LEU A 324 -14.48 -10.89 -19.36
CA LEU A 324 -15.19 -9.60 -19.28
C LEU A 324 -16.41 -9.58 -20.19
N VAL A 325 -16.29 -10.14 -21.40
CA VAL A 325 -17.42 -10.29 -22.32
C VAL A 325 -18.46 -11.22 -21.73
N ALA A 326 -18.09 -12.43 -21.30
CA ALA A 326 -19.02 -13.37 -20.65
C ALA A 326 -19.72 -12.74 -19.42
N ARG A 327 -19.02 -11.88 -18.66
CA ARG A 327 -19.62 -11.13 -17.55
C ARG A 327 -20.60 -10.05 -18.05
N LEU A 328 -20.27 -9.32 -19.11
CA LEU A 328 -21.22 -8.42 -19.80
C LEU A 328 -22.44 -9.20 -20.29
N GLU A 329 -22.28 -10.43 -20.77
CA GLU A 329 -23.40 -11.28 -21.18
C GLU A 329 -24.29 -11.66 -19.99
N ALA A 330 -23.68 -12.08 -18.88
CA ALA A 330 -24.41 -12.47 -17.67
C ALA A 330 -25.15 -11.30 -17.02
N VAL A 331 -24.53 -10.11 -16.99
CA VAL A 331 -25.13 -8.88 -16.44
C VAL A 331 -26.14 -8.26 -17.43
N GLY A 332 -25.89 -8.34 -18.74
CA GLY A 332 -26.81 -7.88 -19.76
C GLY A 332 -28.05 -8.76 -19.91
N ALA A 333 -27.95 -10.06 -19.60
CA ALA A 333 -29.11 -10.97 -19.59
C ALA A 333 -30.12 -10.66 -18.47
N THR A 334 -29.68 -9.99 -17.39
CA THR A 334 -30.52 -9.58 -16.27
C THR A 334 -30.95 -8.11 -16.32
N THR A 335 -30.33 -7.29 -17.19
CA THR A 335 -30.57 -5.84 -17.25
C THR A 335 -31.18 -5.45 -18.60
N HIS A 336 -32.38 -4.87 -18.61
CA HIS A 336 -33.09 -4.43 -19.82
C HIS A 336 -32.51 -3.13 -20.45
N ASP A 337 -31.29 -2.73 -20.09
CA ASP A 337 -30.75 -1.42 -20.41
C ASP A 337 -29.91 -1.45 -21.69
N VAL A 338 -30.61 -1.36 -22.82
CA VAL A 338 -30.03 -1.34 -24.17
C VAL A 338 -29.17 -0.09 -24.42
N ALA A 339 -29.44 1.02 -23.72
CA ALA A 339 -28.70 2.28 -23.90
C ALA A 339 -27.22 2.15 -23.50
N HIS A 340 -26.94 1.44 -22.41
CA HIS A 340 -25.57 1.17 -21.96
C HIS A 340 -24.78 0.27 -22.93
N LEU A 341 -25.44 -0.73 -23.52
CA LEU A 341 -24.83 -1.59 -24.53
C LEU A 341 -24.54 -0.81 -25.84
N LEU A 342 -25.42 0.12 -26.20
CA LEU A 342 -25.24 1.01 -27.35
C LEU A 342 -24.05 1.95 -27.15
N ALA A 343 -23.95 2.62 -26.00
CA ALA A 343 -22.83 3.50 -25.67
C ALA A 343 -21.47 2.78 -25.70
N ALA A 344 -21.47 1.46 -25.48
CA ALA A 344 -20.28 0.64 -25.53
C ALA A 344 -19.83 0.33 -26.98
N LEU A 345 -20.69 0.37 -28.00
CA LEU A 345 -20.35 -0.11 -29.34
C LEU A 345 -19.35 0.82 -30.11
N PRO A 346 -19.51 2.16 -30.15
CA PRO A 346 -18.68 3.03 -30.98
C PRO A 346 -17.17 2.94 -30.71
N PRO A 347 -16.67 2.91 -29.44
CA PRO A 347 -15.24 2.76 -29.18
C PRO A 347 -14.67 1.42 -29.66
N LEU A 348 -15.49 0.37 -29.69
CA LEU A 348 -15.11 -0.99 -30.09
C LEU A 348 -14.93 -1.05 -31.62
N VAL A 349 -15.88 -0.46 -32.33
CA VAL A 349 -15.85 -0.33 -33.79
C VAL A 349 -14.71 0.60 -34.23
N GLN A 350 -14.44 1.68 -33.49
CA GLN A 350 -13.29 2.55 -33.77
C GLN A 350 -11.95 1.81 -33.63
N VAL A 351 -11.79 0.99 -32.60
CA VAL A 351 -10.58 0.15 -32.43
C VAL A 351 -10.44 -0.88 -33.56
N LEU A 352 -11.55 -1.43 -34.07
CA LEU A 352 -11.52 -2.33 -35.24
C LEU A 352 -11.21 -1.62 -36.55
N ARG A 353 -11.77 -0.43 -36.77
CA ARG A 353 -11.64 0.32 -38.03
C ARG A 353 -10.28 0.99 -38.18
N TYR A 354 -9.78 1.60 -37.11
CA TYR A 354 -8.61 2.47 -37.17
C TYR A 354 -7.40 1.90 -36.43
N GLY A 355 -7.58 0.73 -35.78
CA GLY A 355 -6.61 0.22 -34.83
C GLY A 355 -6.52 1.12 -33.59
N ASN A 356 -5.55 0.83 -32.74
CA ASN A 356 -5.16 1.71 -31.65
C ASN A 356 -3.63 1.68 -31.57
N VAL A 357 -3.00 2.76 -31.11
CA VAL A 357 -1.55 2.83 -30.86
C VAL A 357 -1.07 1.68 -29.99
N ARG A 358 -1.96 1.22 -29.11
CA ARG A 358 -1.74 0.10 -28.18
C ARG A 358 -1.79 -1.28 -28.81
N ARG A 359 -2.09 -1.38 -30.13
CA ARG A 359 -2.20 -2.62 -30.92
C ARG A 359 -2.92 -3.76 -30.16
N PRO A 360 -4.14 -3.55 -29.63
CA PRO A 360 -4.90 -4.64 -29.02
C PRO A 360 -5.11 -5.76 -30.05
N ASP A 361 -5.23 -7.00 -29.60
CA ASP A 361 -5.57 -8.13 -30.48
C ASP A 361 -6.93 -7.88 -31.13
N THR A 362 -6.90 -7.41 -32.38
CA THR A 362 -8.09 -7.02 -33.16
C THR A 362 -9.06 -8.17 -33.33
N ARG A 363 -8.58 -9.43 -33.25
CA ARG A 363 -9.44 -10.62 -33.30
C ARG A 363 -10.33 -10.72 -32.07
N GLN A 364 -9.81 -10.40 -30.89
CA GLN A 364 -10.56 -10.42 -29.64
C GLN A 364 -11.63 -9.32 -29.62
N VAL A 365 -11.28 -8.12 -30.08
CA VAL A 365 -12.23 -7.00 -30.21
C VAL A 365 -13.34 -7.34 -31.22
N ALA A 366 -13.00 -8.03 -32.31
CA ALA A 366 -13.96 -8.44 -33.34
C ALA A 366 -14.98 -9.45 -32.79
N GLN A 367 -14.52 -10.43 -32.01
CA GLN A 367 -15.37 -11.41 -31.36
C GLN A 367 -16.40 -10.74 -30.43
N VAL A 368 -15.99 -9.71 -29.68
CA VAL A 368 -16.90 -8.96 -28.81
C VAL A 368 -17.97 -8.23 -29.61
N VAL A 369 -17.58 -7.55 -30.70
CA VAL A 369 -18.53 -6.84 -31.56
C VAL A 369 -19.53 -7.80 -32.21
N GLN A 370 -19.06 -8.97 -32.67
CA GLN A 370 -19.92 -10.00 -33.26
C GLN A 370 -20.97 -10.55 -32.28
N GLN A 371 -20.68 -10.57 -30.97
CA GLN A 371 -21.63 -11.01 -29.95
C GLN A 371 -22.59 -9.88 -29.49
N LEU A 372 -22.12 -8.63 -29.45
CA LEU A 372 -22.92 -7.47 -29.02
C LEU A 372 -23.95 -7.02 -30.06
N VAL A 373 -23.55 -6.96 -31.35
CA VAL A 373 -24.39 -6.39 -32.41
C VAL A 373 -25.74 -7.10 -32.57
N PRO A 374 -25.82 -8.45 -32.64
CA PRO A 374 -27.11 -9.13 -32.77
C PRO A 374 -28.05 -8.84 -31.60
N ARG A 375 -27.53 -8.72 -30.37
CA ARG A 375 -28.34 -8.43 -29.18
C ARG A 375 -28.85 -7.00 -29.16
N LEU A 376 -28.04 -6.04 -29.58
CA LEU A 376 -28.50 -4.67 -29.78
C LEU A 376 -29.63 -4.62 -30.80
N CYS A 377 -29.48 -5.31 -31.94
CA CYS A 377 -30.54 -5.37 -32.96
C CYS A 377 -31.85 -5.99 -32.43
N ILE A 378 -31.78 -6.97 -31.53
CA ILE A 378 -32.95 -7.63 -30.94
C ILE A 378 -33.57 -6.80 -29.80
N GLY A 379 -32.76 -6.18 -28.95
CA GLY A 379 -33.21 -5.46 -27.76
C GLY A 379 -33.66 -4.02 -28.03
N LEU A 380 -33.08 -3.36 -29.04
CA LEU A 380 -33.35 -1.95 -29.35
C LEU A 380 -34.83 -1.62 -29.58
N PRO A 381 -35.61 -2.41 -30.37
CA PRO A 381 -37.02 -2.12 -30.58
C PRO A 381 -37.84 -2.09 -29.29
N ALA A 382 -37.55 -2.99 -28.35
CA ALA A 382 -38.21 -3.05 -27.05
C ALA A 382 -37.74 -1.93 -26.12
N GLY A 383 -36.45 -1.60 -26.13
CA GLY A 383 -35.87 -0.49 -25.36
C GLY A 383 -36.33 0.90 -25.83
N CYS A 384 -36.72 1.03 -27.09
CA CYS A 384 -37.25 2.26 -27.67
C CYS A 384 -38.79 2.40 -27.57
N ALA A 385 -39.50 1.38 -27.07
CA ALA A 385 -40.95 1.41 -26.93
C ALA A 385 -41.36 2.27 -25.72
N GLY A 386 -42.19 3.30 -25.96
CA GLY A 386 -42.75 4.13 -24.88
C GLY A 386 -41.80 5.20 -24.30
N LEU A 387 -40.67 5.49 -24.97
CA LEU A 387 -39.78 6.58 -24.56
C LEU A 387 -40.38 7.96 -24.85
N GLY A 388 -40.34 8.85 -23.86
CA GLY A 388 -40.57 10.27 -24.08
C GLY A 388 -39.41 10.94 -24.82
N LEU A 389 -39.64 12.13 -25.40
CA LEU A 389 -38.64 12.88 -26.19
C LEU A 389 -37.29 13.08 -25.47
N ASP A 390 -37.30 13.37 -24.17
CA ASP A 390 -36.07 13.58 -23.39
C ASP A 390 -35.29 12.27 -23.14
N ALA A 391 -35.98 11.14 -22.99
CA ALA A 391 -35.36 9.83 -22.81
C ALA A 391 -34.88 9.22 -24.14
N ALA A 392 -35.45 9.65 -25.28
CA ALA A 392 -35.04 9.25 -26.62
C ALA A 392 -33.79 9.99 -27.13
N ARG A 393 -33.52 11.21 -26.64
CA ARG A 393 -32.42 12.07 -27.12
C ARG A 393 -31.03 11.41 -27.08
N PRO A 394 -30.61 10.71 -26.01
CA PRO A 394 -29.31 10.04 -25.95
C PRO A 394 -29.16 8.81 -26.86
N LEU A 395 -30.24 8.29 -27.42
CA LEU A 395 -30.22 7.13 -28.33
C LEU A 395 -30.13 7.55 -29.81
N LEU A 396 -30.38 8.82 -30.11
CA LEU A 396 -30.33 9.42 -31.45
C LEU A 396 -28.99 10.11 -31.74
N GLU A 397 -28.24 10.46 -30.69
CA GLU A 397 -26.86 10.99 -30.72
C GLU A 397 -25.85 9.84 -30.70
#